data_AF-A0A8S9L8J6-F1
#
_entry.id   AF-A0A8S9L8J6-F1
#
_cell.length_a   1.000
_cell.length_b   1.000
_cell.length_c   1.000
_cell.angle_alpha   90.00
_cell.angle_beta   90.00
_cell.angle_gamma   90.00
#
_symmetry.space_group_name_H-M   'P 1'
#
loop_
_entity.id
_entity.type
_entity.pdbx_description
1 polymer ?
#
loop_
_entity_poly.entity_id
_entity_poly.type
_entity_poly.pdbx_seq_one_letter_code
_entity_poly.pdbx_strand_id
1 'polypeptide(L)'
;MGVDSLPTDATIDLDEQISQLMQCKPLSEQQVRSLCEKAKEILMDESNVQPVKSPVTICGDIHGQFHDLAELFRIGGMCPDTNYLFMGDYVDRGYYSVETVTLLVALKMRYPQRITILRGNHESRQITQVYGFYDECLRKYGNANVWKIFTDLFDYFPLTALVESEIFCLHGGLSPSIETLDNIRNFDRVQEVPHEGPMCDLLWSDPDDRCGWGISPRGAGYTFGQDISEQFNHSNGLKLIARAHQLVMDGYNWAHEQKVVTIFSAPNYCYRCGNMASILEVDDCMSHSFIQFHDLAELFRIGGMCPDTNYLFMGDYVDRGYYSVETVTLLVALKMRYPQRITILRGNHESRQITQVYGFYDECLRKYGNANVWKIFTDLFDYFPLTALVESEIFCLHGGLSPSIETLDNIRNFDRVQEVPHEGPMCDLLWSDPDDRCGWGISPRGAGYTFGQDISEQFNHSNGLKLIARAHQLVMDGYNWAHEQKVVTIFSAPNYCYRCGNMASILEVDDCMNHSFIQFEPAPRRGEPDVTRRTPDYFL
;
A
#
# COMPACT_ATOMS: atom_id res chain seq x y z
N MET A 1 -27.51 -51.35 -7.65
CA MET A 1 -26.76 -50.53 -6.67
C MET A 1 -25.36 -50.42 -7.23
N GLY A 2 -25.11 -49.54 -8.19
CA GLY A 2 -24.94 -48.10 -7.95
C GLY A 2 -23.46 -47.86 -7.70
N VAL A 3 -22.66 -47.94 -8.77
CA VAL A 3 -21.24 -47.59 -8.77
C VAL A 3 -21.19 -46.07 -8.81
N ASP A 4 -20.86 -45.44 -7.68
CA ASP A 4 -20.64 -43.99 -7.62
C ASP A 4 -19.37 -43.66 -8.42
N SER A 5 -19.59 -43.28 -9.67
CA SER A 5 -18.62 -42.56 -10.48
C SER A 5 -18.30 -41.22 -9.79
N LEU A 6 -17.04 -41.04 -9.39
CA LEU A 6 -16.50 -39.73 -9.01
C LEU A 6 -16.82 -38.70 -10.11
N PRO A 7 -17.20 -37.46 -9.77
CA PRO A 7 -17.51 -36.45 -10.77
C PRO A 7 -16.28 -36.18 -11.62
N THR A 8 -16.46 -36.29 -12.93
CA THR A 8 -15.54 -35.83 -13.97
C THR A 8 -15.19 -34.35 -13.76
N ASP A 9 -13.88 -34.09 -13.67
CA ASP A 9 -13.15 -32.82 -13.86
C ASP A 9 -14.04 -31.55 -13.89
N ALA A 10 -14.31 -30.99 -12.70
CA ALA A 10 -14.79 -29.61 -12.63
C ALA A 10 -13.67 -28.73 -13.18
N THR A 11 -13.85 -28.19 -14.38
CA THR A 11 -12.93 -27.23 -15.00
C THR A 11 -12.62 -26.10 -14.00
N ILE A 12 -11.35 -25.94 -13.64
CA ILE A 12 -10.90 -24.86 -12.76
C ILE A 12 -11.18 -23.54 -13.47
N ASP A 13 -12.12 -22.76 -12.94
CA ASP A 13 -12.33 -21.37 -13.37
C ASP A 13 -11.29 -20.47 -12.68
N LEU A 14 -10.13 -20.33 -13.32
CA LEU A 14 -9.04 -19.52 -12.80
C LEU A 14 -9.39 -18.03 -12.75
N ASP A 15 -10.22 -17.53 -13.67
CA ASP A 15 -10.57 -16.11 -13.73
C ASP A 15 -11.50 -15.74 -12.55
N GLU A 16 -12.46 -16.60 -12.22
CA GLU A 16 -13.30 -16.45 -11.01
C GLU A 16 -12.46 -16.54 -9.74
N GLN A 17 -11.55 -17.53 -9.66
CA GLN A 17 -10.68 -17.70 -8.49
C GLN A 17 -9.76 -16.51 -8.27
N ILE A 18 -9.14 -15.98 -9.33
CA ILE A 18 -8.31 -14.77 -9.26
C ILE A 18 -9.16 -13.57 -8.82
N SER A 19 -10.36 -13.39 -9.36
CA SER A 19 -11.27 -12.31 -8.95
C SER A 19 -11.67 -12.39 -7.48
N GLN A 20 -11.94 -13.59 -6.96
CA GLN A 20 -12.20 -13.84 -5.55
C GLN A 20 -10.97 -13.51 -4.69
N LEU A 21 -9.79 -13.99 -5.09
CA LEU A 21 -8.53 -13.77 -4.36
C LEU A 21 -8.16 -12.29 -4.32
N MET A 22 -8.35 -11.54 -5.41
CA MET A 22 -8.13 -10.09 -5.46
C MET A 22 -9.03 -9.30 -4.49
N GLN A 23 -10.11 -9.90 -3.99
CA GLN A 23 -10.93 -9.35 -2.90
C GLN A 23 -10.45 -9.79 -1.51
N CYS A 24 -9.25 -10.37 -1.41
CA CYS A 24 -8.68 -10.97 -0.20
C CYS A 24 -9.57 -12.06 0.42
N LYS A 25 -10.24 -12.87 -0.42
CA LYS A 25 -11.08 -13.99 0.03
C LYS A 25 -10.37 -15.32 -0.28
N PRO A 26 -10.14 -16.19 0.71
CA PRO A 26 -9.49 -17.47 0.48
C PRO A 26 -10.38 -18.41 -0.35
N LEU A 27 -9.76 -19.28 -1.15
CA LEU A 27 -10.44 -20.38 -1.83
C LEU A 27 -10.79 -21.50 -0.84
N SER A 28 -11.75 -22.34 -1.18
CA SER A 28 -12.06 -23.56 -0.40
C SER A 28 -10.90 -24.57 -0.45
N GLU A 29 -10.81 -25.46 0.55
CA GLU A 29 -9.78 -26.51 0.60
C GLU A 29 -9.74 -27.35 -0.70
N GLN A 30 -10.90 -27.68 -1.28
CA GLN A 30 -10.97 -28.46 -2.52
C GLN A 30 -10.45 -27.67 -3.73
N GLN A 31 -10.74 -26.37 -3.81
CA GLN A 31 -10.21 -25.50 -4.86
C GLN A 31 -8.70 -25.34 -4.73
N VAL A 32 -8.18 -25.13 -3.51
CA VAL A 32 -6.72 -25.07 -3.25
C VAL A 32 -6.05 -26.38 -3.66
N ARG A 33 -6.61 -27.53 -3.27
CA ARG A 33 -6.08 -28.84 -3.66
C ARG A 33 -6.01 -28.98 -5.18
N SER A 34 -7.10 -28.67 -5.88
CA SER A 34 -7.16 -28.80 -7.34
C SER A 34 -6.18 -27.86 -8.04
N LEU A 35 -6.06 -26.62 -7.56
CA LEU A 35 -5.11 -25.63 -8.07
C LEU A 35 -3.66 -26.11 -7.89
N CYS A 36 -3.28 -26.54 -6.69
CA CYS A 36 -1.91 -26.94 -6.40
C CYS A 36 -1.50 -28.22 -7.14
N GLU A 37 -2.39 -29.21 -7.30
CA GLU A 37 -2.05 -30.42 -8.07
C GLU A 37 -1.80 -30.09 -9.55
N LYS A 38 -2.61 -29.22 -10.18
CA LYS A 38 -2.34 -28.77 -11.56
C LYS A 38 -1.11 -27.86 -11.64
N ALA A 39 -0.82 -27.08 -10.60
CA ALA A 39 0.37 -26.22 -10.56
C ALA A 39 1.66 -27.05 -10.53
N LYS A 40 1.66 -28.20 -9.84
CA LYS A 40 2.80 -29.15 -9.86
C LYS A 40 3.14 -29.61 -11.28
N GLU A 41 2.14 -29.84 -12.13
CA GLU A 41 2.37 -30.24 -13.53
C GLU A 41 3.17 -29.17 -14.30
N ILE A 42 2.79 -27.89 -14.18
CA ILE A 42 3.53 -26.79 -14.83
C ILE A 42 4.91 -26.62 -14.20
N LEU A 43 4.98 -26.56 -12.87
CA LEU A 43 6.21 -26.26 -12.17
C LEU A 43 7.24 -27.39 -12.26
N MET A 44 6.82 -28.64 -12.47
CA MET A 44 7.73 -29.77 -12.69
C MET A 44 8.55 -29.60 -13.99
N ASP A 45 7.94 -29.03 -15.02
CA ASP A 45 8.59 -28.81 -16.32
C ASP A 45 9.55 -27.61 -16.33
N GLU A 46 9.51 -26.76 -15.30
CA GLU A 46 10.40 -25.61 -15.17
C GLU A 46 11.81 -26.01 -14.71
N SER A 47 12.82 -25.27 -15.17
CA SER A 47 14.21 -25.55 -14.81
C SER A 47 14.53 -24.97 -13.43
N ASN A 48 15.52 -25.55 -12.72
CA ASN A 48 16.08 -24.91 -11.53
C ASN A 48 16.72 -23.55 -11.84
N VAL A 49 17.12 -23.33 -13.10
CA VAL A 49 17.58 -22.04 -13.65
C VAL A 49 16.58 -21.64 -14.73
N GLN A 50 15.44 -21.08 -14.32
CA GLN A 50 14.32 -20.80 -15.21
C GLN A 50 14.64 -19.62 -16.15
N PRO A 51 14.64 -19.79 -17.48
CA PRO A 51 14.84 -18.68 -18.41
C PRO A 51 13.67 -17.71 -18.37
N VAL A 52 13.96 -16.41 -18.32
CA VAL A 52 12.94 -15.33 -18.32
C VAL A 52 13.32 -14.28 -19.36
N LYS A 53 12.34 -13.79 -20.11
CA LYS A 53 12.54 -12.74 -21.11
C LYS A 53 12.20 -11.37 -20.54
N SER A 54 12.94 -10.36 -21.00
CA SER A 54 12.54 -8.97 -20.89
C SER A 54 11.35 -8.68 -21.83
N PRO A 55 10.49 -7.69 -21.51
CA PRO A 55 10.52 -6.85 -20.31
C PRO A 55 9.97 -7.62 -19.11
N VAL A 56 10.49 -7.40 -17.90
CA VAL A 56 10.05 -8.11 -16.68
C VAL A 56 10.17 -7.22 -15.44
N THR A 57 9.24 -7.38 -14.51
CA THR A 57 9.26 -6.76 -13.19
C THR A 57 9.69 -7.80 -12.15
N ILE A 58 10.81 -7.56 -11.49
CA ILE A 58 11.44 -8.45 -10.52
C ILE A 58 11.05 -7.98 -9.10
N CYS A 59 10.51 -8.89 -8.30
CA CYS A 59 9.98 -8.64 -6.96
C CYS A 59 10.72 -9.51 -5.92
N GLY A 60 10.98 -8.94 -4.75
CA GLY A 60 11.51 -9.65 -3.59
C GLY A 60 10.41 -10.18 -2.66
N ASP A 61 10.71 -10.23 -1.36
CA ASP A 61 9.88 -10.79 -0.29
C ASP A 61 8.51 -10.11 -0.19
N ILE A 62 7.46 -10.89 0.11
CA ILE A 62 6.07 -10.41 0.30
C ILE A 62 5.53 -10.75 1.68
N HIS A 63 5.87 -11.91 2.24
CA HIS A 63 5.54 -12.31 3.62
C HIS A 63 4.09 -12.11 4.04
N GLY A 64 3.15 -12.59 3.22
CA GLY A 64 1.72 -12.56 3.54
C GLY A 64 1.11 -11.16 3.70
N GLN A 65 1.81 -10.11 3.24
CA GLN A 65 1.31 -8.73 3.20
C GLN A 65 0.45 -8.53 1.93
N PHE A 66 -0.71 -9.18 1.89
CA PHE A 66 -1.57 -9.23 0.69
C PHE A 66 -1.97 -7.85 0.15
N HIS A 67 -2.29 -6.90 1.03
CA HIS A 67 -2.68 -5.56 0.60
C HIS A 67 -1.53 -4.80 -0.07
N ASP A 68 -0.30 -5.01 0.39
CA ASP A 68 0.89 -4.44 -0.23
C ASP A 68 1.22 -5.16 -1.54
N LEU A 69 0.94 -6.46 -1.66
CA LEU A 69 1.01 -7.17 -2.96
C LEU A 69 -0.02 -6.61 -3.96
N ALA A 70 -1.23 -6.28 -3.51
CA ALA A 70 -2.23 -5.65 -4.38
C ALA A 70 -1.75 -4.27 -4.85
N GLU A 71 -1.11 -3.49 -3.97
CA GLU A 71 -0.49 -2.22 -4.35
C GLU A 71 0.70 -2.41 -5.29
N LEU A 72 1.55 -3.42 -5.06
CA LEU A 72 2.62 -3.81 -5.97
C LEU A 72 2.09 -4.04 -7.39
N PHE A 73 0.97 -4.75 -7.57
CA PHE A 73 0.36 -4.91 -8.90
C PHE A 73 -0.25 -3.62 -9.46
N ARG A 74 -0.73 -2.71 -8.62
CA ARG A 74 -1.21 -1.39 -9.08
C ARG A 74 -0.06 -0.52 -9.57
N ILE A 75 1.10 -0.64 -8.93
CA ILE A 75 2.30 0.13 -9.24
C ILE A 75 3.08 -0.50 -10.39
N GLY A 76 3.39 -1.79 -10.34
CA GLY A 76 4.11 -2.48 -11.41
C GLY A 76 3.25 -2.73 -12.65
N GLY A 77 1.91 -2.69 -12.53
CA GLY A 77 0.97 -3.00 -13.60
C GLY A 77 0.39 -4.41 -13.48
N MET A 78 -0.83 -4.62 -13.95
CA MET A 78 -1.53 -5.90 -13.78
C MET A 78 -0.95 -6.99 -14.68
N CYS A 79 -0.89 -8.23 -14.17
CA CYS A 79 -0.73 -9.41 -15.01
C CYS A 79 -2.06 -9.68 -15.75
N PRO A 80 -2.05 -9.96 -17.08
CA PRO A 80 -0.91 -10.38 -17.91
C PRO A 80 -0.22 -9.28 -18.72
N ASP A 81 -0.61 -8.02 -18.56
CA ASP A 81 -0.04 -6.91 -19.33
C ASP A 81 1.43 -6.66 -18.97
N THR A 82 1.77 -6.87 -17.69
CA THR A 82 3.15 -6.84 -17.19
C THR A 82 3.65 -8.25 -16.86
N ASN A 83 4.89 -8.57 -17.28
CA ASN A 83 5.55 -9.82 -16.89
C ASN A 83 6.21 -9.68 -15.52
N TYR A 84 6.17 -10.73 -14.71
CA TYR A 84 6.67 -10.74 -13.34
C TYR A 84 7.63 -11.90 -13.05
N LEU A 85 8.61 -11.64 -12.19
CA LEU A 85 9.47 -12.63 -11.56
C LEU A 85 9.48 -12.35 -10.05
N PHE A 86 8.90 -13.25 -9.25
CA PHE A 86 8.97 -13.16 -7.80
C PHE A 86 10.05 -14.10 -7.25
N MET A 87 10.87 -13.59 -6.33
CA MET A 87 12.07 -14.29 -5.86
C MET A 87 11.87 -15.19 -4.63
N GLY A 88 10.67 -15.25 -4.05
CA GLY A 88 10.37 -16.11 -2.90
C GLY A 88 9.76 -15.38 -1.72
N ASP A 89 9.63 -16.08 -0.60
CA ASP A 89 9.12 -15.58 0.69
C ASP A 89 7.73 -14.93 0.56
N TYR A 90 6.78 -15.73 0.10
CA TYR A 90 5.38 -15.35 -0.07
C TYR A 90 4.60 -15.44 1.24
N VAL A 91 5.04 -16.31 2.14
CA VAL A 91 4.32 -16.71 3.36
C VAL A 91 5.05 -16.28 4.63
N ASP A 92 4.38 -16.52 5.77
CA ASP A 92 4.79 -16.16 7.13
C ASP A 92 4.79 -14.67 7.44
N ARG A 93 4.83 -14.33 8.74
CA ARG A 93 4.81 -12.97 9.32
C ARG A 93 3.50 -12.20 9.13
N GLY A 94 3.07 -11.97 7.88
CA GLY A 94 1.81 -11.32 7.57
C GLY A 94 0.60 -12.22 7.80
N TYR A 95 -0.59 -11.61 7.89
CA TYR A 95 -1.83 -12.33 8.24
C TYR A 95 -2.56 -13.00 7.06
N TYR A 96 -2.07 -12.78 5.84
CA TYR A 96 -2.73 -13.13 4.58
C TYR A 96 -1.82 -13.94 3.64
N SER A 97 -0.98 -14.81 4.22
CA SER A 97 -0.08 -15.68 3.46
C SER A 97 -0.86 -16.64 2.54
N VAL A 98 -2.00 -17.16 3.00
CA VAL A 98 -2.87 -18.05 2.20
C VAL A 98 -3.35 -17.34 0.95
N GLU A 99 -3.93 -16.15 1.04
CA GLU A 99 -4.42 -15.40 -0.12
C GLU A 99 -3.26 -15.00 -1.03
N THR A 100 -2.13 -14.59 -0.46
CA THR A 100 -0.92 -14.18 -1.18
C THR A 100 -0.40 -15.31 -2.08
N VAL A 101 -0.09 -16.47 -1.49
CA VAL A 101 0.48 -17.60 -2.25
C VAL A 101 -0.55 -18.22 -3.20
N THR A 102 -1.83 -18.26 -2.82
CA THR A 102 -2.90 -18.77 -3.70
C THR A 102 -3.06 -17.88 -4.93
N LEU A 103 -3.01 -16.55 -4.76
CA LEU A 103 -3.10 -15.59 -5.87
C LEU A 103 -1.93 -15.75 -6.84
N LEU A 104 -0.69 -15.84 -6.35
CA LEU A 104 0.49 -15.99 -7.20
C LEU A 104 0.48 -17.33 -7.95
N VAL A 105 0.07 -18.42 -7.31
CA VAL A 105 -0.08 -19.73 -7.97
C VAL A 105 -1.22 -19.71 -9.00
N ALA A 106 -2.35 -19.07 -8.70
CA ALA A 106 -3.45 -18.92 -9.65
C ALA A 106 -3.04 -18.10 -10.88
N LEU A 107 -2.32 -16.99 -10.68
CA LEU A 107 -1.74 -16.20 -11.77
C LEU A 107 -0.72 -17.02 -12.58
N LYS A 108 0.13 -17.82 -11.93
CA LYS A 108 1.06 -18.74 -12.61
C LYS A 108 0.34 -19.76 -13.48
N MET A 109 -0.71 -20.36 -12.95
CA MET A 109 -1.53 -21.30 -13.70
C MET A 109 -2.23 -20.65 -14.89
N ARG A 110 -2.73 -19.44 -14.71
CA ARG A 110 -3.49 -18.71 -15.72
C ARG A 110 -2.60 -18.11 -16.81
N TYR A 111 -1.40 -17.68 -16.45
CA TYR A 111 -0.46 -16.98 -17.31
C TYR A 111 0.97 -17.52 -17.14
N PRO A 112 1.22 -18.81 -17.47
CA PRO A 112 2.48 -19.49 -17.15
C PRO A 112 3.73 -18.87 -17.78
N GLN A 113 3.56 -18.14 -18.89
CA GLN A 113 4.64 -17.45 -19.59
C GLN A 113 4.81 -15.98 -19.18
N ARG A 114 3.94 -15.46 -18.30
CA ARG A 114 3.92 -14.05 -17.86
C ARG A 114 4.40 -13.88 -16.43
N ILE A 115 4.33 -14.92 -15.61
CA ILE A 115 4.77 -14.86 -14.21
C ILE A 115 5.67 -16.05 -13.90
N THR A 116 6.81 -15.77 -13.27
CA THR A 116 7.73 -16.77 -12.71
C THR A 116 7.73 -16.59 -11.19
N ILE A 117 7.65 -17.70 -10.46
CA ILE A 117 7.69 -17.73 -9.00
C ILE A 117 8.86 -18.63 -8.58
N LEU A 118 9.79 -18.09 -7.81
CA LEU A 118 10.92 -18.84 -7.26
C LEU A 118 10.63 -19.28 -5.82
N ARG A 119 11.42 -20.23 -5.34
CA ARG A 119 11.37 -20.68 -3.94
C ARG A 119 12.17 -19.72 -3.06
N GLY A 120 11.57 -19.25 -1.96
CA GLY A 120 12.29 -18.60 -0.86
C GLY A 120 12.60 -19.57 0.27
N ASN A 121 13.26 -19.08 1.31
CA ASN A 121 13.57 -19.92 2.47
C ASN A 121 12.34 -20.17 3.36
N HIS A 122 11.30 -19.32 3.26
CA HIS A 122 10.03 -19.51 3.95
C HIS A 122 9.10 -20.53 3.28
N GLU A 123 9.32 -20.89 2.02
CA GLU A 123 8.61 -21.98 1.34
C GLU A 123 9.16 -23.37 1.77
N SER A 124 9.19 -23.58 3.09
CA SER A 124 9.72 -24.75 3.81
C SER A 124 8.77 -25.18 4.93
N ARG A 125 8.64 -26.49 5.14
CA ARG A 125 7.82 -27.06 6.23
C ARG A 125 8.31 -26.62 7.60
N GLN A 126 9.62 -26.56 7.80
CA GLN A 126 10.20 -26.24 9.11
C GLN A 126 9.99 -24.78 9.49
N ILE A 127 10.16 -23.87 8.53
CA ILE A 127 10.02 -22.43 8.75
C ILE A 127 8.54 -22.06 8.95
N THR A 128 7.65 -22.56 8.09
CA THR A 128 6.21 -22.24 8.15
C THR A 128 5.50 -22.74 9.42
N GLN A 129 6.04 -23.77 10.07
CA GLN A 129 5.56 -24.25 11.38
C GLN A 129 5.79 -23.27 12.53
N VAL A 130 6.80 -22.39 12.40
CA VAL A 130 7.22 -21.50 13.48
C VAL A 130 6.80 -20.05 13.22
N TYR A 131 6.73 -19.63 11.96
CA TYR A 131 6.65 -18.22 11.60
C TYR A 131 5.27 -17.73 11.09
N GLY A 132 4.25 -18.59 11.15
CA GLY A 132 2.85 -18.19 11.15
C GLY A 132 1.96 -18.85 10.10
N PHE A 133 2.51 -19.34 8.99
CA PHE A 133 1.71 -19.90 7.90
C PHE A 133 0.95 -21.16 8.30
N TYR A 134 1.56 -22.04 9.11
CA TYR A 134 0.88 -23.22 9.65
C TYR A 134 -0.37 -22.83 10.47
N ASP A 135 -0.20 -21.89 11.40
CA ASP A 135 -1.29 -21.40 12.26
C ASP A 135 -2.35 -20.66 11.45
N GLU A 136 -1.95 -19.93 10.42
CA GLU A 136 -2.86 -19.26 9.49
C GLU A 136 -3.76 -20.27 8.76
N CYS A 137 -3.17 -21.33 8.18
CA CYS A 137 -3.92 -22.40 7.52
C CYS A 137 -4.88 -23.08 8.50
N LEU A 138 -4.41 -23.43 9.71
CA LEU A 138 -5.25 -24.07 10.73
C LEU A 138 -6.44 -23.19 11.12
N ARG A 139 -6.21 -21.88 11.30
CA ARG A 139 -7.26 -20.90 11.63
C ARG A 139 -8.28 -20.72 10.52
N LYS A 140 -7.85 -20.68 9.25
CA LYS A 140 -8.73 -20.43 8.09
C LYS A 140 -9.51 -21.66 7.64
N TYR A 141 -8.95 -22.86 7.81
CA TYR A 141 -9.53 -24.11 7.27
C TYR A 141 -9.95 -25.12 8.36
N GLY A 142 -9.63 -24.86 9.63
CA GLY A 142 -9.95 -25.73 10.76
C GLY A 142 -9.11 -27.01 10.84
N ASN A 143 -8.17 -27.21 9.91
CA ASN A 143 -7.29 -28.37 9.84
C ASN A 143 -5.97 -28.03 9.09
N ALA A 144 -5.00 -28.94 9.10
CA ALA A 144 -3.67 -28.71 8.51
C ALA A 144 -3.52 -29.14 7.03
N ASN A 145 -4.61 -29.56 6.36
CA ASN A 145 -4.54 -30.08 4.99
C ASN A 145 -4.04 -29.04 3.99
N VAL A 146 -4.50 -27.80 4.09
CA VAL A 146 -4.09 -26.71 3.19
C VAL A 146 -2.60 -26.40 3.34
N TRP A 147 -2.09 -26.37 4.58
CA TRP A 147 -0.65 -26.22 4.83
C TRP A 147 0.15 -27.36 4.18
N LYS A 148 -0.30 -28.61 4.32
CA LYS A 148 0.34 -29.76 3.68
C LYS A 148 0.31 -29.64 2.15
N ILE A 149 -0.82 -29.26 1.57
CA ILE A 149 -0.95 -29.07 0.12
C ILE A 149 0.04 -28.03 -0.41
N PHE A 150 0.17 -26.88 0.27
CA PHE A 150 1.11 -25.84 -0.15
C PHE A 150 2.56 -26.23 0.07
N THR A 151 2.91 -26.82 1.21
CA THR A 151 4.29 -27.26 1.44
C THR A 151 4.71 -28.38 0.49
N ASP A 152 3.80 -29.26 0.07
CA ASP A 152 4.06 -30.23 -1.02
C ASP A 152 4.21 -29.54 -2.38
N LEU A 153 3.54 -28.42 -2.63
CA LEU A 153 3.71 -27.61 -3.86
C LEU A 153 5.05 -26.86 -3.86
N PHE A 154 5.49 -26.34 -2.72
CA PHE A 154 6.73 -25.57 -2.59
C PHE A 154 7.98 -26.34 -3.04
N ASP A 155 7.97 -27.67 -2.89
CA ASP A 155 9.05 -28.53 -3.37
C ASP A 155 9.26 -28.44 -4.90
N TYR A 156 8.24 -28.02 -5.66
CA TYR A 156 8.30 -27.89 -7.12
C TYR A 156 8.77 -26.51 -7.59
N PHE A 157 8.87 -25.52 -6.71
CA PHE A 157 9.23 -24.16 -7.09
C PHE A 157 10.67 -24.11 -7.61
N PRO A 158 10.93 -23.50 -8.79
CA PRO A 158 12.27 -23.24 -9.26
C PRO A 158 13.13 -22.51 -8.22
N LEU A 159 14.42 -22.86 -8.17
CA LEU A 159 15.35 -22.26 -7.22
C LEU A 159 15.86 -20.89 -7.68
N THR A 160 16.05 -20.74 -8.99
CA THR A 160 16.67 -19.54 -9.59
C THR A 160 16.07 -19.25 -10.96
N ALA A 161 16.26 -18.03 -11.44
CA ALA A 161 15.91 -17.61 -12.79
C ALA A 161 17.07 -16.88 -13.46
N LEU A 162 17.03 -16.81 -14.79
CA LEU A 162 18.02 -16.14 -15.61
C LEU A 162 17.32 -15.25 -16.63
N VAL A 163 17.35 -13.93 -16.40
CA VAL A 163 16.73 -12.94 -17.27
C VAL A 163 17.69 -12.56 -18.39
N GLU A 164 17.26 -12.77 -19.64
CA GLU A 164 18.03 -12.49 -20.87
C GLU A 164 19.47 -13.06 -20.88
N SER A 165 19.70 -14.15 -20.15
CA SER A 165 21.04 -14.73 -19.97
C SER A 165 22.08 -13.83 -19.28
N GLU A 166 21.68 -12.69 -18.72
CA GLU A 166 22.61 -11.69 -18.16
C GLU A 166 22.36 -11.38 -16.68
N ILE A 167 21.11 -11.48 -16.20
CA ILE A 167 20.76 -11.19 -14.81
C ILE A 167 20.35 -12.51 -14.14
N PHE A 168 21.13 -12.93 -13.15
CA PHE A 168 20.86 -14.13 -12.36
C PHE A 168 20.03 -13.77 -11.13
N CYS A 169 18.83 -14.35 -11.03
CA CYS A 169 17.86 -14.05 -9.98
C CYS A 169 17.69 -15.25 -9.04
N LEU A 170 17.75 -15.01 -7.73
CA LEU A 170 17.56 -16.02 -6.68
C LEU A 170 17.12 -15.38 -5.37
N HIS A 171 16.58 -16.17 -4.44
CA HIS A 171 16.16 -15.63 -3.14
C HIS A 171 17.34 -15.21 -2.26
N GLY A 172 18.17 -16.20 -1.91
CA GLY A 172 19.31 -16.13 -1.03
C GLY A 172 20.53 -15.53 -1.74
N GLY A 173 21.58 -16.31 -1.88
CA GLY A 173 22.82 -15.84 -2.45
C GLY A 173 23.67 -16.99 -2.98
N LEU A 174 24.95 -16.72 -3.19
CA LEU A 174 25.85 -17.72 -3.77
C LEU A 174 26.19 -18.83 -2.75
N SER A 175 26.71 -19.94 -3.27
CA SER A 175 27.21 -21.08 -2.48
C SER A 175 28.68 -21.36 -2.81
N PRO A 176 29.53 -21.71 -1.83
CA PRO A 176 30.89 -22.17 -2.09
C PRO A 176 30.94 -23.51 -2.85
N SER A 177 29.82 -24.22 -2.96
CA SER A 177 29.70 -25.50 -3.67
C SER A 177 29.16 -25.34 -5.10
N ILE A 178 28.94 -24.11 -5.57
CA ILE A 178 28.35 -23.81 -6.88
C ILE A 178 29.28 -22.85 -7.63
N GLU A 179 29.90 -23.33 -8.70
CA GLU A 179 30.75 -22.51 -9.55
C GLU A 179 30.04 -22.07 -10.82
N THR A 180 29.14 -22.92 -11.36
CA THR A 180 28.44 -22.66 -12.62
C THR A 180 26.93 -22.84 -12.51
N LEU A 181 26.19 -22.17 -13.40
CA LEU A 181 24.73 -22.35 -13.52
C LEU A 181 24.34 -23.80 -13.83
N ASP A 182 25.22 -24.58 -14.47
CA ASP A 182 24.99 -26.01 -14.73
C ASP A 182 24.96 -26.84 -13.44
N ASN A 183 25.68 -26.45 -12.39
CA ASN A 183 25.57 -27.13 -11.10
C ASN A 183 24.14 -27.02 -10.55
N ILE A 184 23.51 -25.86 -10.71
CA ILE A 184 22.15 -25.58 -10.23
C ILE A 184 21.10 -26.35 -11.05
N ARG A 185 21.27 -26.42 -12.38
CA ARG A 185 20.36 -27.16 -13.28
C ARG A 185 20.22 -28.64 -12.92
N ASN A 186 21.23 -29.23 -12.28
CA ASN A 186 21.28 -30.65 -11.94
C ASN A 186 20.76 -30.98 -10.53
N PHE A 187 20.29 -30.01 -9.74
CA PHE A 187 19.70 -30.30 -8.43
C PHE A 187 18.38 -31.05 -8.54
N ASP A 188 18.21 -32.05 -7.67
CA ASP A 188 16.89 -32.57 -7.36
C ASP A 188 16.20 -31.60 -6.41
N ARG A 189 15.39 -30.66 -6.94
CA ARG A 189 14.73 -29.65 -6.11
C ARG A 189 13.50 -30.16 -5.37
N VAL A 190 12.94 -31.30 -5.79
CA VAL A 190 11.63 -31.81 -5.33
C VAL A 190 11.77 -32.53 -3.99
N GLN A 191 12.16 -31.73 -2.99
CA GLN A 191 12.37 -32.14 -1.62
C GLN A 191 12.26 -30.93 -0.70
N GLU A 192 12.13 -31.20 0.60
CA GLU A 192 12.25 -30.17 1.63
C GLU A 192 13.64 -29.52 1.58
N VAL A 193 13.72 -28.22 1.85
CA VAL A 193 14.99 -27.49 1.91
C VAL A 193 15.91 -28.13 2.97
N PRO A 194 17.12 -28.59 2.60
CA PRO A 194 18.07 -29.14 3.57
C PRO A 194 18.57 -28.08 4.56
N HIS A 195 19.05 -28.53 5.72
CA HIS A 195 19.67 -27.64 6.71
C HIS A 195 21.04 -27.07 6.29
N GLU A 196 21.70 -27.73 5.33
CA GLU A 196 23.01 -27.36 4.81
C GLU A 196 23.17 -27.79 3.34
N GLY A 197 24.19 -27.27 2.68
CA GLY A 197 24.53 -27.61 1.30
C GLY A 197 23.98 -26.64 0.26
N PRO A 198 24.24 -26.87 -1.02
CA PRO A 198 24.10 -25.85 -2.06
C PRO A 198 22.66 -25.35 -2.26
N MET A 199 21.65 -26.22 -2.10
CA MET A 199 20.24 -25.80 -2.15
C MET A 199 19.86 -24.90 -0.96
N CYS A 200 20.40 -25.18 0.23
CA CYS A 200 20.21 -24.33 1.41
C CYS A 200 20.87 -22.96 1.17
N ASP A 201 22.11 -22.95 0.70
CA ASP A 201 22.88 -21.73 0.45
C ASP A 201 22.19 -20.79 -0.55
N LEU A 202 21.63 -21.32 -1.64
CA LEU A 202 20.88 -20.53 -2.64
C LEU A 202 19.68 -19.79 -2.04
N LEU A 203 19.13 -20.26 -0.91
CA LEU A 203 17.97 -19.69 -0.25
C LEU A 203 18.33 -18.87 1.01
N TRP A 204 19.54 -19.03 1.57
CA TRP A 204 19.91 -18.46 2.87
C TRP A 204 21.15 -17.57 2.88
N SER A 205 21.98 -17.61 1.84
CA SER A 205 23.23 -16.83 1.81
C SER A 205 22.98 -15.32 1.61
N ASP A 206 23.92 -14.51 2.07
CA ASP A 206 23.85 -13.04 2.05
C ASP A 206 25.14 -12.38 1.53
N PRO A 207 25.07 -11.27 0.76
CA PRO A 207 26.24 -10.46 0.45
C PRO A 207 26.82 -9.80 1.70
N ASP A 208 28.12 -9.53 1.72
CA ASP A 208 28.84 -8.97 2.85
C ASP A 208 30.09 -8.19 2.38
N ASP A 209 30.47 -7.13 3.08
CA ASP A 209 31.65 -6.31 2.75
C ASP A 209 32.98 -7.04 2.96
N ARG A 210 32.99 -8.20 3.63
CA ARG A 210 34.17 -9.04 3.80
C ARG A 210 34.66 -9.61 2.46
N CYS A 211 35.96 -9.92 2.37
CA CYS A 211 36.52 -10.66 1.25
C CYS A 211 36.30 -12.18 1.44
N GLY A 212 35.97 -12.88 0.37
CA GLY A 212 35.76 -14.33 0.35
C GLY A 212 34.44 -14.79 0.99
N TRP A 213 34.45 -16.01 1.54
CA TRP A 213 33.30 -16.62 2.21
C TRP A 213 33.35 -16.44 3.73
N GLY A 214 32.19 -16.29 4.36
CA GLY A 214 32.04 -16.31 5.81
C GLY A 214 30.83 -17.11 6.26
N ILE A 215 30.80 -17.47 7.55
CA ILE A 215 29.64 -18.17 8.13
C ILE A 215 28.47 -17.19 8.27
N SER A 216 27.28 -17.60 7.84
CA SER A 216 26.08 -16.79 7.97
C SER A 216 25.64 -16.64 9.43
N PRO A 217 25.29 -15.42 9.89
CA PRO A 217 24.74 -15.21 11.23
C PRO A 217 23.33 -15.81 11.39
N ARG A 218 22.68 -16.24 10.29
CA ARG A 218 21.36 -16.87 10.31
C ARG A 218 21.37 -18.31 10.81
N GLY A 219 22.55 -18.91 10.93
CA GLY A 219 22.72 -20.33 11.26
C GLY A 219 22.52 -21.29 10.09
N ALA A 220 22.29 -20.76 8.87
CA ALA A 220 22.25 -21.50 7.61
C ALA A 220 22.78 -20.61 6.47
N GLY A 221 23.38 -21.23 5.44
CA GLY A 221 24.02 -20.52 4.34
C GLY A 221 25.35 -19.84 4.70
N TYR A 222 25.83 -18.98 3.79
CA TYR A 222 27.10 -18.26 3.91
C TYR A 222 26.94 -16.76 3.69
N THR A 223 27.94 -16.00 4.14
CA THR A 223 28.18 -14.63 3.66
C THR A 223 29.19 -14.69 2.53
N PHE A 224 29.06 -13.84 1.51
CA PHE A 224 29.97 -13.82 0.36
C PHE A 224 30.38 -12.40 -0.02
N GLY A 225 31.66 -12.22 -0.31
CA GLY A 225 32.26 -10.94 -0.68
C GLY A 225 32.06 -10.51 -2.12
N GLN A 226 32.53 -9.29 -2.40
CA GLN A 226 32.58 -8.73 -3.75
C GLN A 226 33.42 -9.61 -4.71
N ASP A 227 34.57 -10.11 -4.26
CA ASP A 227 35.46 -10.98 -5.04
C ASP A 227 34.75 -12.25 -5.52
N ILE A 228 33.93 -12.85 -4.66
CA ILE A 228 33.12 -14.03 -4.97
C ILE A 228 32.06 -13.69 -6.03
N SER A 229 31.39 -12.56 -5.87
CA SER A 229 30.32 -12.11 -6.78
C SER A 229 30.87 -11.82 -8.18
N GLU A 230 32.02 -11.13 -8.24
CA GLU A 230 32.72 -10.82 -9.49
C GLU A 230 33.21 -12.08 -10.18
N GLN A 231 33.82 -13.00 -9.45
CA GLN A 231 34.28 -14.27 -10.00
C GLN A 231 33.12 -15.09 -10.57
N PHE A 232 32.03 -15.23 -9.82
CA PHE A 232 30.86 -15.98 -10.25
C PHE A 232 30.23 -15.36 -11.51
N ASN A 233 30.06 -14.03 -11.52
CA ASN A 233 29.51 -13.31 -12.66
C ASN A 233 30.40 -13.45 -13.89
N HIS A 234 31.71 -13.29 -13.74
CA HIS A 234 32.66 -13.44 -14.84
C HIS A 234 32.63 -14.86 -15.43
N SER A 235 32.63 -15.88 -14.57
CA SER A 235 32.69 -17.29 -14.98
C SER A 235 31.42 -17.75 -15.70
N ASN A 236 30.28 -17.14 -15.37
CA ASN A 236 28.96 -17.47 -15.95
C ASN A 236 28.47 -16.45 -16.99
N GLY A 237 29.26 -15.43 -17.33
CA GLY A 237 28.88 -14.41 -18.31
C GLY A 237 27.74 -13.49 -17.85
N LEU A 238 27.58 -13.30 -16.54
CA LEU A 238 26.51 -12.50 -15.95
C LEU A 238 26.94 -11.04 -15.76
N LYS A 239 25.97 -10.14 -15.83
CA LYS A 239 26.16 -8.72 -15.49
C LYS A 239 25.77 -8.41 -14.06
N LEU A 240 24.77 -9.12 -13.53
CA LEU A 240 24.12 -8.80 -12.26
C LEU A 240 23.60 -10.06 -11.57
N ILE A 241 23.71 -10.09 -10.25
CA ILE A 241 22.95 -10.97 -9.36
C ILE A 241 21.85 -10.14 -8.71
N ALA A 242 20.59 -10.48 -8.97
CA ALA A 242 19.43 -9.88 -8.31
C ALA A 242 18.87 -10.84 -7.26
N ARG A 243 18.70 -10.36 -6.03
CA ARG A 243 18.31 -11.21 -4.91
C ARG A 243 17.38 -10.52 -3.90
N ALA A 244 16.81 -11.27 -2.94
CA ALA A 244 15.81 -10.79 -1.99
C ALA A 244 16.23 -10.95 -0.50
N HIS A 245 15.42 -11.52 0.39
CA HIS A 245 15.73 -12.11 1.72
C HIS A 245 16.32 -11.20 2.84
N GLN A 246 17.00 -10.11 2.48
CA GLN A 246 17.51 -9.11 3.41
C GLN A 246 16.62 -7.88 3.36
N LEU A 247 16.04 -7.56 4.53
CA LEU A 247 15.37 -6.28 4.70
C LEU A 247 16.38 -5.14 4.49
N VAL A 248 16.03 -4.24 3.59
CA VAL A 248 16.77 -3.02 3.27
C VAL A 248 15.82 -1.83 3.40
N MET A 249 16.27 -0.76 4.03
CA MET A 249 15.36 0.34 4.45
C MET A 249 14.70 1.07 3.27
N ASP A 250 15.39 1.15 2.14
CA ASP A 250 14.90 1.82 0.94
C ASP A 250 14.19 0.85 -0.03
N GLY A 251 13.93 -0.40 0.38
CA GLY A 251 13.29 -1.42 -0.46
C GLY A 251 14.21 -2.01 -1.52
N TYR A 252 15.36 -1.40 -1.82
CA TYR A 252 16.45 -2.02 -2.56
C TYR A 252 17.82 -1.56 -2.03
N ASN A 253 18.88 -2.30 -2.33
CA ASN A 253 20.26 -1.91 -2.01
C ASN A 253 21.25 -2.49 -3.03
N TRP A 254 22.18 -1.66 -3.50
CA TRP A 254 23.31 -2.09 -4.34
C TRP A 254 24.50 -2.47 -3.48
N ALA A 255 25.13 -3.61 -3.78
CA ALA A 255 26.33 -4.09 -3.13
C ALA A 255 27.38 -4.52 -4.16
N HIS A 256 28.63 -4.68 -3.69
CA HIS A 256 29.74 -5.24 -4.46
C HIS A 256 29.95 -4.54 -5.80
N GLU A 257 30.12 -3.20 -5.77
CA GLU A 257 30.26 -2.37 -6.98
C GLU A 257 29.16 -2.61 -8.04
N GLN A 258 27.90 -2.65 -7.57
CA GLN A 258 26.71 -2.87 -8.40
C GLN A 258 26.67 -4.24 -9.10
N LYS A 259 27.42 -5.23 -8.61
CA LYS A 259 27.34 -6.62 -9.09
C LYS A 259 26.24 -7.42 -8.42
N VAL A 260 25.75 -6.96 -7.28
CA VAL A 260 24.65 -7.57 -6.53
C VAL A 260 23.63 -6.49 -6.19
N VAL A 261 22.35 -6.77 -6.44
CA VAL A 261 21.23 -5.96 -5.94
C VAL A 261 20.36 -6.79 -5.03
N THR A 262 20.02 -6.24 -3.86
CA THR A 262 18.97 -6.75 -2.98
C THR A 262 17.69 -5.98 -3.23
N ILE A 263 16.57 -6.68 -3.40
CA ILE A 263 15.22 -6.11 -3.60
C ILE A 263 14.30 -6.69 -2.52
N PHE A 264 13.56 -5.82 -1.84
CA PHE A 264 12.64 -6.19 -0.78
C PHE A 264 11.28 -5.54 -1.05
N SER A 265 10.21 -6.35 -1.18
CA SER A 265 8.93 -5.90 -1.70
C SER A 265 7.79 -5.86 -0.65
N ALA A 266 8.13 -5.98 0.64
CA ALA A 266 7.21 -5.86 1.76
C ALA A 266 7.45 -4.54 2.54
N PRO A 267 6.63 -3.49 2.32
CA PRO A 267 6.84 -2.21 2.99
C PRO A 267 6.46 -2.33 4.47
N ASN A 268 7.08 -1.50 5.32
CA ASN A 268 6.87 -1.50 6.76
C ASN A 268 6.82 -2.92 7.36
N TYR A 269 7.83 -3.72 7.05
CA TYR A 269 7.83 -5.16 7.29
C TYR A 269 7.44 -5.51 8.72
N CYS A 270 6.61 -6.56 8.86
CA CYS A 270 6.05 -6.98 10.16
C CYS A 270 5.31 -5.85 10.90
N TYR A 271 4.81 -4.84 10.18
CA TYR A 271 4.09 -3.67 10.70
C TYR A 271 4.91 -2.81 11.68
N ARG A 272 6.25 -2.88 11.60
CA ARG A 272 7.13 -2.24 12.61
C ARG A 272 8.48 -1.78 12.10
N CYS A 273 8.96 -2.30 10.98
CA CYS A 273 10.32 -2.03 10.51
C CYS A 273 10.46 -0.66 9.84
N GLY A 274 9.36 -0.07 9.34
CA GLY A 274 9.38 1.27 8.73
C GLY A 274 10.13 1.39 7.41
N ASN A 275 10.53 0.28 6.79
CA ASN A 275 11.20 0.26 5.50
C ASN A 275 10.25 0.57 4.33
N MET A 276 10.80 1.12 3.25
CA MET A 276 10.19 1.16 1.94
C MET A 276 10.18 -0.27 1.32
N ALA A 277 9.35 -0.48 0.31
CA ALA A 277 9.44 -1.61 -0.61
C ALA A 277 9.89 -1.14 -1.99
N SER A 278 10.43 -2.05 -2.80
CA SER A 278 10.76 -1.77 -4.19
C SER A 278 10.47 -2.97 -5.10
N ILE A 279 10.25 -2.68 -6.37
CA ILE A 279 10.33 -3.61 -7.50
C ILE A 279 11.42 -3.13 -8.48
N LEU A 280 12.02 -4.05 -9.22
CA LEU A 280 13.01 -3.75 -10.27
C LEU A 280 12.41 -4.04 -11.64
N GLU A 281 12.24 -3.02 -12.46
CA GLU A 281 11.80 -3.15 -13.84
C GLU A 281 13.00 -3.29 -14.76
N VAL A 282 12.99 -4.32 -15.61
CA VAL A 282 13.94 -4.51 -16.70
C VAL A 282 13.17 -4.38 -18.01
N ASP A 283 13.52 -3.40 -18.83
CA ASP A 283 12.85 -3.13 -20.11
C ASP A 283 13.45 -3.95 -21.28
N ASP A 284 12.88 -3.79 -22.48
CA ASP A 284 13.32 -4.47 -23.71
C ASP A 284 14.76 -4.11 -24.14
N CYS A 285 15.30 -3.01 -23.61
CA CYS A 285 16.67 -2.54 -23.88
C CYS A 285 17.65 -2.98 -22.78
N MET A 286 17.22 -3.84 -21.84
CA MET A 286 17.97 -4.23 -20.65
C MET A 286 18.33 -3.06 -19.73
N SER A 287 17.63 -1.94 -19.86
CA SER A 287 17.69 -0.87 -18.87
C SER A 287 16.91 -1.28 -17.64
N HIS A 288 17.44 -0.97 -16.47
CA HIS A 288 16.82 -1.31 -15.20
C HIS A 288 16.47 -0.07 -14.39
N SER A 289 15.29 -0.05 -13.80
CA SER A 289 14.81 1.04 -12.94
C SER A 289 14.07 0.49 -11.73
N PHE A 290 14.20 1.17 -10.59
CA PHE A 290 13.50 0.81 -9.37
C PHE A 290 12.24 1.64 -9.23
N ILE A 291 11.14 1.00 -8.86
CA ILE A 291 9.95 1.69 -8.37
C ILE A 291 9.81 1.35 -6.89
N GLN A 292 9.96 2.38 -6.05
CA GLN A 292 9.77 2.26 -4.62
C GLN A 292 8.33 2.60 -4.23
N PHE A 293 7.81 1.92 -3.21
CA PHE A 293 6.46 2.13 -2.69
C PHE A 293 6.38 1.86 -1.19
N HIS A 294 5.35 2.39 -0.54
CA HIS A 294 5.17 2.36 0.92
C HIS A 294 3.82 1.78 1.31
N ASP A 295 3.70 1.46 2.60
CA ASP A 295 2.43 1.15 3.25
C ASP A 295 1.46 2.33 3.04
N LEU A 296 0.18 2.03 2.83
CA LEU A 296 -0.90 2.94 2.44
C LEU A 296 -1.17 4.09 3.45
N ALA A 297 -0.44 4.14 4.56
CA ALA A 297 -0.59 5.10 5.66
C ALA A 297 0.45 6.25 5.65
N GLU A 298 0.85 6.71 4.46
CA GLU A 298 1.93 7.70 4.25
C GLU A 298 1.78 8.98 5.09
N LEU A 299 0.55 9.46 5.31
CA LEU A 299 0.25 10.62 6.16
C LEU A 299 0.75 10.46 7.61
N PHE A 300 0.63 9.25 8.18
CA PHE A 300 1.07 8.96 9.56
C PHE A 300 2.58 8.75 9.65
N ARG A 301 3.23 8.34 8.55
CA ARG A 301 4.70 8.30 8.49
C ARG A 301 5.27 9.71 8.46
N ILE A 302 4.67 10.59 7.66
CA ILE A 302 5.15 11.97 7.46
C ILE A 302 4.88 12.84 8.68
N GLY A 303 3.64 12.81 9.19
CA GLY A 303 3.25 13.63 10.33
C GLY A 303 3.63 13.05 11.70
N GLY A 304 4.01 11.78 11.76
CA GLY A 304 4.34 11.06 13.00
C GLY A 304 3.30 10.01 13.41
N MET A 305 3.77 8.87 13.92
CA MET A 305 2.88 7.74 14.18
C MET A 305 1.94 7.99 15.37
N CYS A 306 0.73 7.43 15.29
CA CYS A 306 -0.16 7.36 16.45
C CYS A 306 0.31 6.26 17.42
N PRO A 307 0.27 6.48 18.76
CA PRO A 307 -0.36 7.60 19.47
C PRO A 307 0.59 8.76 19.82
N ASP A 308 1.83 8.74 19.35
CA ASP A 308 2.86 9.70 19.75
C ASP A 308 2.55 11.11 19.23
N THR A 309 1.79 11.20 18.14
CA THR A 309 1.35 12.45 17.52
C THR A 309 -0.15 12.69 17.72
N ASN A 310 -0.53 13.94 18.02
CA ASN A 310 -1.91 14.38 18.03
C ASN A 310 -2.33 14.79 16.62
N TYR A 311 -3.48 14.31 16.14
CA TYR A 311 -4.02 14.68 14.83
C TYR A 311 -5.38 15.34 14.95
N LEU A 312 -5.59 16.37 14.12
CA LEU A 312 -6.87 17.01 13.87
C LEU A 312 -7.16 16.94 12.37
N PHE A 313 -8.14 16.12 11.99
CA PHE A 313 -8.62 15.98 10.63
C PHE A 313 -9.82 16.89 10.40
N MET A 314 -9.83 17.64 9.30
CA MET A 314 -10.78 18.75 9.09
C MET A 314 -11.98 18.44 8.20
N GLY A 315 -12.07 17.26 7.57
CA GLY A 315 -13.22 16.83 6.77
C GLY A 315 -12.82 16.18 5.44
N ASP A 316 -13.84 15.82 4.65
CA ASP A 316 -13.74 15.27 3.29
C ASP A 316 -12.91 13.97 3.19
N TYR A 317 -13.31 12.97 3.96
CA TYR A 317 -12.66 11.65 4.02
C TYR A 317 -13.16 10.67 2.95
N VAL A 318 -14.19 11.05 2.20
CA VAL A 318 -14.92 10.18 1.26
C VAL A 318 -15.10 10.82 -0.12
N ASP A 319 -15.64 10.03 -1.06
CA ASP A 319 -16.00 10.36 -2.45
C ASP A 319 -14.87 10.30 -3.48
N ARG A 320 -14.06 11.36 -3.61
CA ARG A 320 -13.24 11.64 -4.81
C ARG A 320 -11.96 10.78 -4.95
N GLY A 321 -11.97 9.58 -4.36
CA GLY A 321 -10.93 8.55 -4.41
C GLY A 321 -11.53 7.14 -4.43
N TYR A 322 -10.69 6.11 -4.61
CA TYR A 322 -11.17 4.71 -4.74
C TYR A 322 -11.41 3.98 -3.41
N TYR A 323 -10.98 4.58 -2.30
CA TYR A 323 -10.82 3.93 -0.99
C TYR A 323 -11.44 4.75 0.15
N SER A 324 -12.59 5.38 -0.11
CA SER A 324 -13.29 6.18 0.90
C SER A 324 -13.65 5.34 2.12
N VAL A 325 -14.14 4.11 1.89
CA VAL A 325 -14.57 3.20 2.97
C VAL A 325 -13.39 2.87 3.89
N GLU A 326 -12.24 2.52 3.34
CA GLU A 326 -11.04 2.19 4.10
C GLU A 326 -10.53 3.41 4.86
N THR A 327 -10.47 4.57 4.19
CA THR A 327 -10.00 5.83 4.77
C THR A 327 -10.84 6.22 5.99
N VAL A 328 -12.16 6.29 5.84
CA VAL A 328 -13.04 6.71 6.93
C VAL A 328 -13.12 5.65 8.04
N THR A 329 -13.04 4.36 7.69
CA THR A 329 -12.98 3.27 8.69
C THR A 329 -11.72 3.38 9.53
N LEU A 330 -10.57 3.62 8.91
CA LEU A 330 -9.30 3.79 9.61
C LEU A 330 -9.35 4.98 10.58
N LEU A 331 -9.83 6.14 10.11
CA LEU A 331 -9.95 7.33 10.95
C LEU A 331 -10.87 7.08 12.15
N VAL A 332 -12.05 6.47 11.93
CA VAL A 332 -12.97 6.13 13.03
C VAL A 332 -12.33 5.13 13.99
N ALA A 333 -11.64 4.10 13.51
CA ALA A 333 -10.94 3.14 14.35
C ALA A 333 -9.83 3.81 15.19
N LEU A 334 -9.05 4.72 14.59
CA LEU A 334 -8.03 5.49 15.28
C LEU A 334 -8.65 6.43 16.33
N LYS A 335 -9.78 7.08 16.03
CA LYS A 335 -10.53 7.88 17.00
C LYS A 335 -11.02 7.04 18.17
N MET A 336 -11.54 5.84 17.92
CA MET A 336 -12.00 4.94 18.98
C MET A 336 -10.83 4.44 19.83
N ARG A 337 -9.69 4.12 19.22
CA ARG A 337 -8.50 3.61 19.90
C ARG A 337 -7.77 4.70 20.69
N TYR A 338 -7.71 5.92 20.15
CA TYR A 338 -6.97 7.05 20.70
C TYR A 338 -7.86 8.31 20.80
N PRO A 339 -8.91 8.29 21.64
CA PRO A 339 -9.96 9.31 21.63
C PRO A 339 -9.49 10.71 22.00
N GLN A 340 -8.38 10.84 22.73
CA GLN A 340 -7.78 12.12 23.12
C GLN A 340 -6.67 12.60 22.18
N ARG A 341 -6.23 11.75 21.24
CA ARG A 341 -5.13 12.06 20.31
C ARG A 341 -5.64 12.35 18.91
N ILE A 342 -6.78 11.77 18.52
CA ILE A 342 -7.39 11.93 17.21
C ILE A 342 -8.63 12.80 17.35
N THR A 343 -8.68 13.90 16.61
CA THR A 343 -9.86 14.73 16.43
C THR A 343 -10.29 14.65 14.97
N ILE A 344 -11.58 14.43 14.74
CA ILE A 344 -12.17 14.32 13.40
C ILE A 344 -13.28 15.34 13.34
N LEU A 345 -13.20 16.26 12.39
CA LEU A 345 -14.26 17.21 12.07
C LEU A 345 -15.05 16.74 10.85
N ARG A 346 -16.25 17.30 10.71
CA ARG A 346 -17.14 17.08 9.57
C ARG A 346 -16.78 18.03 8.43
N GLY A 347 -16.64 17.49 7.22
CA GLY A 347 -16.60 18.25 5.97
C GLY A 347 -17.92 18.24 5.23
N ASN A 348 -17.96 18.87 4.06
CA ASN A 348 -19.17 18.92 3.24
C ASN A 348 -19.44 17.58 2.53
N HIS A 349 -18.40 16.76 2.30
CA HIS A 349 -18.53 15.41 1.77
C HIS A 349 -19.04 14.40 2.82
N GLU A 350 -19.05 14.73 4.11
CA GLU A 350 -19.72 13.95 5.17
C GLU A 350 -21.23 14.25 5.24
N SER A 351 -21.92 14.21 4.10
CA SER A 351 -23.36 14.47 3.94
C SER A 351 -24.02 13.47 2.98
N ARG A 352 -25.29 13.14 3.22
CA ARG A 352 -26.02 12.17 2.40
C ARG A 352 -26.16 12.64 0.95
N GLN A 353 -26.40 13.93 0.74
CA GLN A 353 -26.58 14.48 -0.62
C GLN A 353 -25.29 14.42 -1.44
N ILE A 354 -24.16 14.80 -0.85
CA ILE A 354 -22.87 14.86 -1.57
C ILE A 354 -22.33 13.45 -1.84
N THR A 355 -22.42 12.55 -0.85
CA THR A 355 -21.96 11.16 -1.01
C THR A 355 -22.68 10.36 -2.09
N GLN A 356 -23.92 10.74 -2.43
CA GLN A 356 -24.67 10.15 -3.54
C GLN A 356 -24.20 10.63 -4.92
N VAL A 357 -23.62 11.82 -4.99
CA VAL A 357 -23.24 12.45 -6.27
C VAL A 357 -21.78 12.21 -6.59
N TYR A 358 -20.91 12.14 -5.59
CA TYR A 358 -19.46 12.20 -5.78
C TYR A 358 -18.70 10.88 -5.58
N GLY A 359 -19.40 9.79 -5.25
CA GLY A 359 -18.90 8.42 -5.46
C GLY A 359 -18.96 7.48 -4.26
N PHE A 360 -19.12 7.98 -3.03
CA PHE A 360 -19.08 7.13 -1.84
C PHE A 360 -20.25 6.14 -1.77
N TYR A 361 -21.44 6.57 -2.18
CA TYR A 361 -22.61 5.68 -2.30
C TYR A 361 -22.33 4.52 -3.27
N ASP A 362 -21.83 4.84 -4.46
CA ASP A 362 -21.51 3.85 -5.50
C ASP A 362 -20.36 2.94 -5.07
N GLU A 363 -19.36 3.47 -4.35
CA GLU A 363 -18.29 2.69 -3.75
C GLU A 363 -18.84 1.64 -2.77
N CYS A 364 -19.76 2.04 -1.88
CA CYS A 364 -20.38 1.12 -0.93
C CYS A 364 -21.22 0.05 -1.64
N LEU A 365 -22.02 0.43 -2.65
CA LEU A 365 -22.78 -0.52 -3.46
C LEU A 365 -21.87 -1.53 -4.14
N ARG A 366 -20.78 -1.06 -4.76
CA ARG A 366 -19.82 -1.90 -5.47
C ARG A 366 -19.09 -2.87 -4.53
N LYS A 367 -18.68 -2.42 -3.34
CA LYS A 367 -17.92 -3.25 -2.37
C LYS A 367 -18.79 -4.23 -1.60
N TYR A 368 -20.02 -3.86 -1.25
CA TYR A 368 -20.87 -4.64 -0.33
C TYR A 368 -22.16 -5.18 -0.96
N GLY A 369 -22.43 -4.85 -2.23
CA GLY A 369 -23.63 -5.27 -2.96
C GLY A 369 -24.93 -4.60 -2.48
N ASN A 370 -24.87 -3.68 -1.53
CA ASN A 370 -26.01 -2.94 -0.98
C ASN A 370 -25.56 -1.64 -0.28
N ALA A 371 -26.52 -0.77 0.02
CA ALA A 371 -26.26 0.56 0.58
C ALA A 371 -26.18 0.60 2.12
N ASN A 372 -26.15 -0.56 2.81
CA ASN A 372 -26.20 -0.55 4.28
C ASN A 372 -24.97 0.10 4.90
N VAL A 373 -23.79 -0.14 4.35
CA VAL A 373 -22.55 0.49 4.82
C VAL A 373 -22.59 2.01 4.64
N TRP A 374 -23.10 2.48 3.49
CA TRP A 374 -23.31 3.90 3.25
C TRP A 374 -24.27 4.54 4.28
N LYS A 375 -25.39 3.86 4.60
CA LYS A 375 -26.33 4.33 5.64
C LYS A 375 -25.65 4.45 7.00
N ILE A 376 -24.90 3.42 7.40
CA ILE A 376 -24.19 3.40 8.68
C ILE A 376 -23.21 4.58 8.78
N PHE A 377 -22.43 4.84 7.72
CA PHE A 377 -21.48 5.95 7.73
C PHE A 377 -22.17 7.31 7.69
N THR A 378 -23.20 7.49 6.87
CA THR A 378 -23.92 8.77 6.82
C THR A 378 -24.66 9.08 8.12
N ASP A 379 -25.17 8.07 8.82
CA ASP A 379 -25.71 8.24 10.17
C ASP A 379 -24.61 8.60 11.18
N LEU A 380 -23.40 8.05 11.04
CA LEU A 380 -22.25 8.41 11.87
C LEU A 380 -21.77 9.85 11.62
N PHE A 381 -21.80 10.32 10.37
CA PHE A 381 -21.36 11.66 9.99
C PHE A 381 -22.12 12.78 10.70
N ASP A 382 -23.40 12.55 11.03
CA ASP A 382 -24.20 13.50 11.81
C ASP A 382 -23.61 13.75 13.20
N TYR A 383 -22.84 12.79 13.73
CA TYR A 383 -22.19 12.93 15.04
C TYR A 383 -20.81 13.56 14.99
N PHE A 384 -20.28 13.91 13.81
CA PHE A 384 -18.99 14.58 13.72
C PHE A 384 -19.10 16.05 14.18
N PRO A 385 -18.15 16.54 15.01
CA PRO A 385 -18.04 17.97 15.33
C PRO A 385 -17.81 18.82 14.08
N LEU A 386 -18.30 20.06 14.09
CA LEU A 386 -18.11 21.01 12.97
C LEU A 386 -16.79 21.77 13.05
N THR A 387 -16.31 22.03 14.27
CA THR A 387 -15.15 22.88 14.53
C THR A 387 -14.35 22.36 15.72
N ALA A 388 -13.10 22.79 15.82
CA ALA A 388 -12.23 22.55 16.97
C ALA A 388 -11.38 23.79 17.29
N LEU A 389 -10.85 23.83 18.50
CA LEU A 389 -9.90 24.84 18.96
C LEU A 389 -8.60 24.15 19.35
N VAL A 390 -7.48 24.65 18.85
CA VAL A 390 -6.14 24.29 19.34
C VAL A 390 -5.66 25.40 20.27
N GLU A 391 -5.41 25.04 21.53
CA GLU A 391 -4.99 25.94 22.62
C GLU A 391 -5.83 27.22 22.76
N SER A 392 -7.12 27.17 22.37
CA SER A 392 -8.02 28.33 22.33
C SER A 392 -7.56 29.51 21.44
N GLU A 393 -6.52 29.33 20.63
CA GLU A 393 -5.96 30.40 19.78
C GLU A 393 -6.13 30.12 18.28
N ILE A 394 -6.22 28.85 17.88
CA ILE A 394 -6.42 28.45 16.47
C ILE A 394 -7.81 27.85 16.33
N PHE A 395 -8.62 28.43 15.45
CA PHE A 395 -9.95 27.94 15.11
C PHE A 395 -9.89 27.07 13.86
N CYS A 396 -10.22 25.79 14.02
CA CYS A 396 -10.14 24.79 12.96
C CYS A 396 -11.55 24.40 12.50
N LEU A 397 -11.76 24.35 11.19
CA LEU A 397 -13.03 23.97 10.54
C LEU A 397 -12.78 23.44 9.13
N HIS A 398 -13.81 22.92 8.46
CA HIS A 398 -13.66 22.46 7.08
C HIS A 398 -13.64 23.60 6.05
N GLY A 399 -14.77 24.30 5.95
CA GLY A 399 -15.04 25.38 5.02
C GLY A 399 -14.57 26.72 5.56
N GLY A 400 -15.50 27.62 5.87
CA GLY A 400 -15.16 29.02 6.17
C GLY A 400 -16.12 29.65 7.17
N LEU A 401 -16.10 30.98 7.25
CA LEU A 401 -16.95 31.70 8.20
C LEU A 401 -18.39 31.84 7.69
N SER A 402 -19.34 32.14 8.59
CA SER A 402 -20.74 32.43 8.26
C SER A 402 -21.10 33.85 8.67
N PRO A 403 -21.90 34.58 7.85
CA PRO A 403 -22.43 35.89 8.24
C PRO A 403 -23.40 35.81 9.43
N SER A 404 -23.89 34.62 9.77
CA SER A 404 -24.80 34.39 10.90
C SER A 404 -24.06 34.03 12.20
N ILE A 405 -22.73 33.99 12.19
CA ILE A 405 -21.89 33.57 13.32
C ILE A 405 -20.89 34.67 13.64
N GLU A 406 -21.13 35.38 14.75
CA GLU A 406 -20.20 36.40 15.25
C GLU A 406 -19.26 35.83 16.32
N THR A 407 -19.77 34.89 17.14
CA THR A 407 -19.05 34.33 18.29
C THR A 407 -19.00 32.81 18.27
N LEU A 408 -17.97 32.24 18.90
CA LEU A 408 -17.85 30.79 19.09
C LEU A 408 -19.04 30.20 19.88
N ASP A 409 -19.70 30.99 20.74
CA ASP A 409 -20.90 30.56 21.46
C ASP A 409 -22.09 30.32 20.54
N ASN A 410 -22.18 31.00 19.38
CA ASN A 410 -23.21 30.70 18.38
C ASN A 410 -23.06 29.26 17.86
N ILE A 411 -21.81 28.82 17.64
CA ILE A 411 -21.49 27.46 17.15
C ILE A 411 -21.78 26.40 18.22
N ARG A 412 -21.44 26.67 19.49
CA ARG A 412 -21.68 25.75 20.62
C ARG A 412 -23.16 25.40 20.81
N ASN A 413 -24.06 26.28 20.38
CA ASN A 413 -25.50 26.13 20.50
C ASN A 413 -26.16 25.44 19.28
N PHE A 414 -25.39 25.00 18.28
CA PHE A 414 -25.95 24.27 17.14
C PHE A 414 -26.46 22.89 17.54
N ASP A 415 -27.65 22.56 17.05
CA ASP A 415 -28.04 21.17 16.90
C ASP A 415 -27.24 20.59 15.73
N ARG A 416 -26.06 20.03 16.04
CA ARG A 416 -25.17 19.50 15.00
C ARG A 416 -25.53 18.08 14.57
N VAL A 417 -26.35 17.36 15.34
CA VAL A 417 -26.66 15.93 15.12
C VAL A 417 -27.82 15.79 14.14
N GLN A 418 -27.55 16.21 12.91
CA GLN A 418 -28.50 16.19 11.80
C GLN A 418 -27.76 16.19 10.47
N GLU A 419 -28.49 15.89 9.39
CA GLU A 419 -28.00 16.09 8.03
C GLU A 419 -27.65 17.56 7.79
N VAL A 420 -26.61 17.83 6.99
CA VAL A 420 -26.22 19.19 6.61
C VAL A 420 -27.39 19.87 5.87
N PRO A 421 -27.92 21.00 6.38
CA PRO A 421 -28.96 21.74 5.67
C PRO A 421 -28.45 22.34 4.35
N HIS A 422 -29.34 22.62 3.40
CA HIS A 422 -28.96 23.25 2.13
C HIS A 422 -28.50 24.71 2.30
N GLU A 423 -28.91 25.39 3.38
CA GLU A 423 -28.56 26.78 3.68
C GLU A 423 -28.43 27.01 5.19
N GLY A 424 -27.88 28.17 5.57
CA GLY A 424 -27.75 28.58 6.96
C GLY A 424 -26.37 28.25 7.55
N PRO A 425 -26.16 28.59 8.83
CA PRO A 425 -24.81 28.69 9.40
C PRO A 425 -24.01 27.38 9.39
N MET A 426 -24.67 26.23 9.53
CA MET A 426 -24.00 24.93 9.43
C MET A 426 -23.52 24.65 8.00
N CYS A 427 -24.32 24.98 6.99
CA CYS A 427 -23.93 24.89 5.59
C CYS A 427 -22.75 25.84 5.31
N ASP A 428 -22.85 27.08 5.78
CA ASP A 428 -21.81 28.09 5.59
C ASP A 428 -20.46 27.65 6.15
N LEU A 429 -20.41 27.07 7.35
CA LEU A 429 -19.18 26.56 7.96
C LEU A 429 -18.48 25.47 7.14
N LEU A 430 -19.24 24.73 6.32
CA LEU A 430 -18.74 23.61 5.52
C LEU A 430 -18.42 24.01 4.07
N TRP A 431 -18.96 25.13 3.57
CA TRP A 431 -18.90 25.50 2.15
C TRP A 431 -18.26 26.86 1.86
N SER A 432 -18.02 27.70 2.87
CA SER A 432 -17.53 29.06 2.65
C SER A 432 -16.02 29.11 2.38
N ASP A 433 -15.61 30.12 1.61
CA ASP A 433 -14.23 30.33 1.15
C ASP A 433 -13.70 31.73 1.49
N PRO A 434 -12.43 31.89 1.90
CA PRO A 434 -11.78 33.20 1.90
C PRO A 434 -11.63 33.72 0.46
N ASP A 435 -11.74 35.03 0.31
CA ASP A 435 -11.57 35.75 -0.97
C ASP A 435 -10.87 37.09 -0.68
N ASP A 436 -10.23 37.68 -1.69
CA ASP A 436 -9.51 38.96 -1.59
C ASP A 436 -10.44 40.18 -1.58
N ARG A 437 -11.75 39.95 -1.73
CA ARG A 437 -12.78 41.01 -1.61
C ARG A 437 -12.87 41.58 -0.20
N CYS A 438 -13.54 42.71 -0.06
CA CYS A 438 -13.98 43.22 1.25
C CYS A 438 -15.40 42.74 1.55
N GLY A 439 -15.67 42.36 2.80
CA GLY A 439 -16.95 41.90 3.29
C GLY A 439 -17.35 40.51 2.79
N TRP A 440 -18.65 40.24 2.77
CA TRP A 440 -19.24 38.98 2.32
C TRP A 440 -19.57 39.00 0.82
N GLY A 441 -19.39 37.86 0.16
CA GLY A 441 -19.82 37.60 -1.20
C GLY A 441 -20.59 36.29 -1.33
N ILE A 442 -21.32 36.12 -2.43
CA ILE A 442 -22.01 34.86 -2.74
C ILE A 442 -20.96 33.85 -3.22
N SER A 443 -21.00 32.64 -2.67
CA SER A 443 -20.09 31.57 -3.09
C SER A 443 -20.40 31.10 -4.52
N PRO A 444 -19.38 30.95 -5.39
CA PRO A 444 -19.57 30.36 -6.72
C PRO A 444 -19.92 28.87 -6.67
N ARG A 445 -19.78 28.21 -5.50
CA ARG A 445 -20.13 26.80 -5.30
C ARG A 445 -21.64 26.55 -5.24
N GLY A 446 -22.45 27.60 -5.13
CA GLY A 446 -23.90 27.50 -4.95
C GLY A 446 -24.34 27.20 -3.52
N ALA A 447 -23.39 27.14 -2.57
CA ALA A 447 -23.61 26.99 -1.13
C ALA A 447 -22.54 27.78 -0.37
N GLY A 448 -22.92 28.34 0.79
CA GLY A 448 -22.04 29.18 1.62
C GLY A 448 -21.72 30.55 1.01
N TYR A 449 -20.67 31.18 1.55
CA TYR A 449 -20.27 32.55 1.21
C TYR A 449 -18.78 32.64 0.88
N THR A 450 -18.39 33.70 0.20
CA THR A 450 -17.01 34.18 0.21
C THR A 450 -16.85 35.26 1.27
N PHE A 451 -15.67 35.36 1.90
CA PHE A 451 -15.41 36.38 2.92
C PHE A 451 -14.04 37.03 2.78
N GLY A 452 -14.01 38.34 3.04
CA GLY A 452 -12.82 39.18 2.99
C GLY A 452 -11.95 39.16 4.24
N GLN A 453 -10.78 39.80 4.14
CA GLN A 453 -9.84 39.97 5.24
C GLN A 453 -10.47 40.71 6.43
N ASP A 454 -11.29 41.72 6.18
CA ASP A 454 -12.00 42.47 7.23
C ASP A 454 -12.89 41.56 8.08
N ILE A 455 -13.51 40.55 7.46
CA ILE A 455 -14.38 39.58 8.16
C ILE A 455 -13.55 38.63 9.02
N SER A 456 -12.46 38.07 8.48
CA SER A 456 -11.62 37.14 9.22
C SER A 456 -10.89 37.82 10.38
N GLU A 457 -10.41 39.05 10.20
CA GLU A 457 -9.82 39.87 11.26
C GLU A 457 -10.83 40.21 12.35
N GLN A 458 -12.03 40.65 11.98
CA GLN A 458 -13.09 40.95 12.95
C GLN A 458 -13.48 39.70 13.74
N PHE A 459 -13.67 38.56 13.07
CA PHE A 459 -14.00 37.30 13.73
C PHE A 459 -12.90 36.87 14.69
N ASN A 460 -11.64 36.91 14.26
CA ASN A 460 -10.50 36.57 15.10
C ASN A 460 -10.39 37.49 16.32
N HIS A 461 -10.51 38.80 16.11
CA HIS A 461 -10.46 39.78 17.19
C HIS A 461 -11.58 39.56 18.22
N SER A 462 -12.82 39.36 17.75
CA SER A 462 -14.00 39.21 18.61
C SER A 462 -13.95 37.93 19.44
N ASN A 463 -13.26 36.90 18.96
CA ASN A 463 -13.17 35.59 19.60
C ASN A 463 -11.80 35.32 20.26
N GLY A 464 -10.88 36.29 20.24
CA GLY A 464 -9.55 36.14 20.83
C GLY A 464 -8.65 35.14 20.10
N LEU A 465 -8.88 34.91 18.81
CA LEU A 465 -8.15 33.95 17.99
C LEU A 465 -6.97 34.61 17.28
N LYS A 466 -5.92 33.83 17.04
CA LYS A 466 -4.76 34.24 16.25
C LYS A 466 -4.84 33.77 14.79
N LEU A 467 -5.50 32.64 14.56
CA LEU A 467 -5.50 31.94 13.28
C LEU A 467 -6.81 31.18 13.03
N ILE A 468 -7.26 31.17 11.78
CA ILE A 468 -8.28 30.25 11.26
C ILE A 468 -7.57 29.22 10.37
N ALA A 469 -7.71 27.94 10.65
CA ALA A 469 -7.18 26.83 9.84
C ALA A 469 -8.33 26.04 9.20
N ARG A 470 -8.26 25.81 7.89
CA ARG A 470 -9.32 25.18 7.09
C ARG A 470 -8.82 24.22 6.01
N ALA A 471 -9.68 23.43 5.37
CA ALA A 471 -9.26 22.36 4.44
C ALA A 471 -10.04 22.22 3.11
N HIS A 472 -10.92 23.14 2.76
CA HIS A 472 -11.90 22.94 1.68
C HIS A 472 -11.43 23.29 0.26
N GLN A 473 -10.58 24.32 0.06
CA GLN A 473 -10.11 24.71 -1.28
C GLN A 473 -8.87 23.92 -1.71
N LEU A 474 -8.85 23.47 -2.97
CA LEU A 474 -7.67 22.85 -3.56
C LEU A 474 -6.55 23.89 -3.70
N VAL A 475 -5.39 23.59 -3.13
CA VAL A 475 -4.20 24.42 -3.21
C VAL A 475 -3.04 23.58 -3.75
N MET A 476 -2.33 24.12 -4.75
CA MET A 476 -1.35 23.34 -5.52
C MET A 476 -0.14 22.90 -4.70
N ASP A 477 0.29 23.72 -3.75
CA ASP A 477 1.43 23.43 -2.87
C ASP A 477 1.01 22.69 -1.58
N GLY A 478 -0.25 22.26 -1.48
CA GLY A 478 -0.80 21.59 -0.30
C GLY A 478 -1.16 22.54 0.86
N TYR A 479 -0.75 23.82 0.83
CA TYR A 479 -1.26 24.85 1.74
C TYR A 479 -1.28 26.23 1.07
N ASN A 480 -2.08 27.16 1.61
CA ASN A 480 -2.09 28.57 1.18
C ASN A 480 -2.45 29.51 2.34
N TRP A 481 -1.75 30.64 2.44
CA TRP A 481 -2.05 31.71 3.39
C TRP A 481 -2.91 32.80 2.73
N ALA A 482 -3.93 33.25 3.45
CA ALA A 482 -4.80 34.37 3.06
C ALA A 482 -4.95 35.37 4.21
N HIS A 483 -5.45 36.57 3.87
CA HIS A 483 -5.84 37.61 4.83
C HIS A 483 -4.72 37.94 5.83
N GLU A 484 -3.56 38.36 5.32
CA GLU A 484 -2.37 38.69 6.14
C GLU A 484 -1.96 37.58 7.13
N GLN A 485 -1.97 36.33 6.66
CA GLN A 485 -1.65 35.13 7.45
C GLN A 485 -2.59 34.90 8.64
N LYS A 486 -3.83 35.40 8.57
CA LYS A 486 -4.89 35.14 9.55
C LYS A 486 -5.76 33.94 9.20
N VAL A 487 -5.69 33.48 7.95
CA VAL A 487 -6.40 32.30 7.46
C VAL A 487 -5.42 31.41 6.71
N VAL A 488 -5.37 30.12 7.05
CA VAL A 488 -4.61 29.10 6.31
C VAL A 488 -5.54 28.04 5.77
N THR A 489 -5.40 27.73 4.48
CA THR A 489 -6.02 26.55 3.86
C THR A 489 -4.97 25.45 3.75
N ILE A 490 -5.30 24.24 4.20
CA ILE A 490 -4.44 23.05 4.21
C ILE A 490 -5.12 21.96 3.40
N PHE A 491 -4.40 21.35 2.47
CA PHE A 491 -4.91 20.29 1.61
C PHE A 491 -3.99 19.08 1.71
N SER A 492 -4.47 18.02 2.37
CA SER A 492 -3.65 16.84 2.68
C SER A 492 -3.82 15.68 1.69
N ALA A 493 -4.54 15.89 0.58
CA ALA A 493 -4.74 14.89 -0.47
C ALA A 493 -3.86 15.19 -1.70
N PRO A 494 -2.75 14.46 -1.93
CA PRO A 494 -1.86 14.74 -3.05
C PRO A 494 -2.45 14.22 -4.36
N ASN A 495 -2.12 14.87 -5.47
CA ASN A 495 -2.66 14.59 -6.81
C ASN A 495 -4.19 14.35 -6.79
N TYR A 496 -4.93 15.36 -6.33
CA TYR A 496 -6.35 15.28 -6.10
C TYR A 496 -7.12 14.77 -7.33
N CYS A 497 -8.10 13.89 -7.09
CA CYS A 497 -8.83 13.16 -8.13
C CYS A 497 -7.93 12.44 -9.15
N TYR A 498 -6.68 12.13 -8.79
CA TYR A 498 -5.67 11.50 -9.65
C TYR A 498 -5.38 12.28 -10.94
N ARG A 499 -5.51 13.61 -10.90
CA ARG A 499 -5.34 14.46 -12.10
C ARG A 499 -4.93 15.90 -11.84
N CYS A 500 -5.00 16.37 -10.60
CA CYS A 500 -4.74 17.77 -10.29
C CYS A 500 -3.24 18.08 -10.17
N GLY A 501 -2.39 17.09 -9.89
CA GLY A 501 -0.95 17.28 -9.76
C GLY A 501 -0.51 18.16 -8.59
N ASN A 502 -1.39 18.41 -7.60
CA ASN A 502 -1.04 19.16 -6.41
C ASN A 502 -0.20 18.32 -5.43
N MET A 503 0.64 19.00 -4.66
CA MET A 503 1.23 18.46 -3.44
C MET A 503 0.18 18.41 -2.32
N ALA A 504 0.48 17.66 -1.27
CA ALA A 504 -0.25 17.69 -0.02
C ALA A 504 0.59 18.32 1.09
N SER A 505 -0.07 18.82 2.14
CA SER A 505 0.61 19.35 3.33
C SER A 505 -0.09 18.94 4.62
N ILE A 506 0.71 18.88 5.69
CA ILE A 506 0.28 18.84 7.10
C ILE A 506 0.74 20.15 7.74
N LEU A 507 -0.12 20.78 8.55
CA LEU A 507 0.27 21.87 9.46
C LEU A 507 0.66 21.25 10.80
N GLU A 508 1.92 21.38 11.17
CA GLU A 508 2.44 21.02 12.48
C GLU A 508 2.38 22.25 13.39
N VAL A 509 1.88 22.07 14.61
CA VAL A 509 1.86 23.10 15.66
C VAL A 509 2.59 22.53 16.87
N ASP A 510 3.68 23.18 17.26
CA ASP A 510 4.49 22.76 18.41
C ASP A 510 3.95 23.28 19.76
N ASP A 511 4.56 22.83 20.86
CA ASP A 511 4.20 23.24 22.23
C ASP A 511 4.38 24.76 22.49
N CYS A 512 5.11 25.46 21.63
CA CYS A 512 5.34 26.89 21.69
C CYS A 512 4.40 27.68 20.75
N MET A 513 3.41 27.02 20.14
CA MET A 513 2.49 27.57 19.14
C MET A 513 3.17 28.06 17.85
N ASN A 514 4.38 27.57 17.57
CA ASN A 514 5.00 27.77 16.26
C ASN A 514 4.36 26.83 15.25
N HIS A 515 4.27 27.27 14.00
CA HIS A 515 3.72 26.50 12.90
C HIS A 515 4.79 26.14 11.88
N SER A 516 4.77 24.89 11.43
CA SER A 516 5.59 24.40 10.32
C SER A 516 4.70 23.63 9.33
N PHE A 517 5.11 23.55 8.06
CA PHE A 517 4.38 22.77 7.05
C PHE A 517 5.26 21.61 6.59
N ILE A 518 4.69 20.41 6.63
CA ILE A 518 5.32 19.22 6.07
C ILE A 518 4.60 18.88 4.77
N GLN A 519 5.27 19.16 3.65
CA GLN A 519 4.74 18.91 2.30
C GLN A 519 5.15 17.52 1.80
N PHE A 520 4.29 16.89 1.00
CA PHE A 520 4.55 15.59 0.42
C PHE A 520 3.85 15.37 -0.92
N GLU A 521 4.45 14.50 -1.73
CA GLU A 521 4.00 14.14 -3.08
C GLU A 521 3.07 12.92 -3.06
N PRO A 522 2.30 12.69 -4.15
CA PRO A 522 1.53 11.46 -4.28
C PRO A 522 2.46 10.24 -4.31
N ALA A 523 1.97 9.10 -3.80
CA ALA A 523 2.67 7.83 -3.95
C ALA A 523 2.90 7.50 -5.45
N PRO A 524 4.09 6.98 -5.85
CA PRO A 524 4.40 6.69 -7.25
C PRO A 524 3.40 5.70 -7.88
N ARG A 525 2.98 5.94 -9.13
CA ARG A 525 2.14 5.02 -9.94
C ARG A 525 2.64 4.92 -11.37
N ARG A 526 2.67 3.72 -11.96
CA ARG A 526 3.12 3.50 -13.35
C ARG A 526 1.99 3.78 -14.35
N GLY A 527 2.33 4.45 -15.45
CA GLY A 527 1.45 4.60 -16.63
C GLY A 527 0.33 5.63 -16.51
N GLU A 528 0.18 6.34 -15.39
CA GLU A 528 -0.59 7.60 -15.38
C GLU A 528 0.24 8.63 -16.16
N PRO A 529 -0.26 9.18 -17.28
CA PRO A 529 0.43 10.29 -17.91
C PRO A 529 0.48 11.44 -16.91
N ASP A 530 1.48 12.32 -17.01
CA ASP A 530 1.43 13.68 -16.46
C ASP A 530 0.29 14.42 -17.15
N VAL A 531 -0.96 14.08 -16.81
CA VAL A 531 -2.14 14.74 -17.32
C VAL A 531 -2.37 15.93 -16.42
N THR A 532 -1.60 17.00 -16.63
CA THR A 532 -2.00 18.34 -16.20
C THR A 532 -3.20 18.76 -17.04
N ARG A 533 -4.37 18.15 -16.79
CA ARG A 533 -5.64 18.71 -17.25
C ARG A 533 -5.89 19.93 -16.39
N ARG A 534 -6.23 21.06 -17.03
CA ARG A 534 -6.56 22.30 -16.33
C ARG A 534 -7.54 22.00 -15.20
N THR A 535 -7.11 22.24 -13.97
CA THR A 535 -7.93 22.12 -12.77
C THR A 535 -9.20 22.95 -12.97
N PRO A 536 -10.40 22.34 -12.89
CA PRO A 536 -11.64 23.10 -13.02
C PRO A 536 -11.73 24.23 -12.01
N ASP A 537 -12.21 25.40 -12.45
CA ASP A 537 -12.26 26.62 -11.62
C ASP A 537 -13.08 26.44 -10.34
N TYR A 538 -14.00 25.47 -10.27
CA TYR A 538 -14.77 25.19 -9.05
C TYR A 538 -13.95 24.48 -7.95
N PHE A 539 -12.76 23.95 -8.24
CA PHE A 539 -11.87 23.42 -7.19
C PHE A 539 -11.04 24.51 -6.51
N LEU A 540 -10.80 25.61 -7.23
CA LEU A 540 -9.94 26.72 -6.82
C LEU A 540 -10.71 27.74 -5.97
#